data_AF-A0A6C0IJS5-F1
#
_entry.id   AF-A0A6C0IJS5-F1
#
_cell.length_a   1.000
_cell.length_b   1.000
_cell.length_c   1.000
_cell.angle_alpha   90.00
_cell.angle_beta   90.00
_cell.angle_gamma   90.00
#
_symmetry.space_group_name_H-M   'P 1'
#
loop_
_entity.id
_entity.type
_entity.pdbx_description
1 polymer ?
#
loop_
_entity_poly.entity_id
_entity_poly.type
_entity_poly.pdbx_seq_one_letter_code
_entity_poly.pdbx_strand_id
1 'polypeptide(L)'
;MEYEFNNTIDNEMFIYDIENECILPKEEIYKTNNNQETKDEARESLIQPKSILYKVKDNDDITMIIIKTIVILFIISFVLPFIIIDLYIGYTDKTCVNIYPDKLKISLSIYLKVNSYILLFILSIYISFIYKKIQLFAYNEIIRTIFGLFIYISRIIMFGWNVLGAIIFWGYIAEKGNCSVVIYNYLYATFIIKLLIIIVLISNTKNNMKDN
;
A
#
# COMPACT_ATOMS: atom_id res chain seq x y z
N MET A 1 37.52 22.55 4.32
CA MET A 1 37.27 21.17 3.85
C MET A 1 36.32 21.30 2.67
N GLU A 2 36.89 21.60 1.51
CA GLU A 2 36.19 21.63 0.22
C GLU A 2 36.10 20.21 -0.30
N TYR A 3 34.90 19.80 -0.69
CA TYR A 3 34.68 18.58 -1.45
C TYR A 3 34.47 18.97 -2.91
N GLU A 4 35.48 18.71 -3.74
CA GLU A 4 35.35 18.73 -5.20
C GLU A 4 34.51 17.53 -5.64
N PHE A 5 33.39 17.79 -6.31
CA PHE A 5 32.52 16.80 -6.92
C PHE A 5 32.80 16.81 -8.44
N ASN A 6 33.64 15.89 -8.91
CA ASN A 6 33.91 15.69 -10.32
C ASN A 6 32.73 14.96 -10.97
N ASN A 7 31.90 15.70 -11.72
CA ASN A 7 30.85 15.16 -12.58
C ASN A 7 31.39 15.09 -14.02
N THR A 8 31.93 13.94 -14.42
CA THR A 8 32.15 13.59 -15.82
C THR A 8 30.80 13.13 -16.39
N ILE A 9 30.13 14.05 -17.08
CA ILE A 9 28.97 13.74 -17.92
C ILE A 9 29.51 13.41 -19.31
N ASP A 10 29.62 12.12 -19.61
CA ASP A 10 29.83 11.63 -20.96
C ASP A 10 28.55 11.93 -21.76
N ASN A 11 28.63 12.96 -22.61
CA ASN A 11 27.63 13.27 -23.61
C ASN A 11 27.70 12.21 -24.72
N GLU A 12 26.96 11.10 -24.58
CA GLU A 12 26.60 10.26 -25.71
C GLU A 12 25.64 11.04 -26.63
N MET A 13 26.25 11.62 -27.66
CA MET A 13 25.61 12.32 -28.76
C MET A 13 24.89 11.30 -29.65
N PHE A 14 23.59 11.11 -29.42
CA PHE A 14 22.74 10.37 -30.35
C PHE A 14 22.48 11.23 -31.60
N ILE A 15 23.10 10.84 -32.71
CA ILE A 15 22.75 11.33 -34.05
C ILE A 15 21.47 10.62 -34.46
N TYR A 16 20.37 11.38 -34.58
CA TYR A 16 19.13 10.90 -35.19
C TYR A 16 19.18 11.16 -36.69
N ASP A 17 19.37 10.11 -37.48
CA ASP A 17 19.06 10.12 -38.91
C ASP A 17 17.55 9.99 -39.08
N ILE A 18 16.89 11.08 -39.51
CA ILE A 18 15.43 11.20 -39.61
C ILE A 18 14.86 10.61 -40.92
N GLU A 19 15.69 10.12 -41.85
CA GLU A 19 15.21 9.83 -43.20
C GLU A 19 15.14 8.35 -43.62
N ASN A 20 15.49 7.37 -42.79
CA ASN A 20 15.25 5.96 -43.13
C ASN A 20 15.01 5.08 -41.90
N GLU A 21 13.76 4.66 -41.68
CA GLU A 21 13.36 3.69 -40.66
C GLU A 21 13.85 2.26 -40.99
N CYS A 22 15.16 2.03 -41.01
CA CYS A 22 15.72 0.68 -41.02
C CYS A 22 17.05 0.67 -40.25
N ILE A 23 16.99 0.23 -39.00
CA ILE A 23 18.18 -0.11 -38.20
C ILE A 23 18.68 -1.48 -38.69
N LEU A 24 19.73 -1.47 -39.50
CA LEU A 24 20.48 -2.68 -39.86
C LEU A 24 21.64 -2.88 -38.86
N PRO A 25 21.87 -4.11 -38.33
CA PRO A 25 23.03 -4.40 -37.51
C PRO A 25 24.32 -4.27 -38.33
N LYS A 26 25.32 -3.63 -37.74
CA LYS A 26 26.61 -3.34 -38.35
C LYS A 26 27.65 -4.37 -37.92
N GLU A 27 27.54 -5.60 -38.42
CA GLU A 27 28.56 -6.66 -38.35
C GLU A 27 28.37 -7.49 -39.63
N GLU A 28 29.32 -7.82 -40.51
CA GLU A 28 30.77 -7.87 -40.49
C GLU A 28 31.28 -7.50 -41.90
N ILE A 29 32.21 -6.56 -42.03
CA ILE A 29 33.01 -6.41 -43.26
C ILE A 29 34.31 -7.17 -43.02
N TYR A 30 34.30 -8.48 -43.31
CA TYR A 30 35.52 -9.23 -43.57
C TYR A 30 35.67 -9.45 -45.08
N LYS A 31 36.75 -8.87 -45.60
CA LYS A 31 37.34 -9.16 -46.91
C LYS A 31 37.45 -10.67 -47.12
N THR A 32 36.99 -11.20 -48.25
CA THR A 32 37.73 -12.25 -48.98
C THR A 32 37.36 -12.22 -50.46
N ASN A 33 38.38 -12.08 -51.30
CA ASN A 33 38.32 -12.14 -52.76
C ASN A 33 38.39 -13.59 -53.25
N ASN A 34 37.75 -13.80 -54.40
CA ASN A 34 38.03 -14.74 -55.50
C ASN A 34 37.52 -16.19 -55.46
N ASN A 35 36.70 -16.46 -56.49
CA ASN A 35 36.41 -17.73 -57.18
C ASN A 35 35.61 -18.75 -56.34
N GLN A 36 34.51 -19.35 -56.81
CA GLN A 36 34.33 -20.04 -58.09
C GLN A 36 32.85 -20.41 -58.27
N GLU A 37 32.38 -20.45 -59.51
CA GLU A 37 31.07 -20.97 -59.93
C GLU A 37 30.81 -22.39 -59.41
N THR A 38 29.59 -22.69 -58.94
CA THR A 38 28.68 -23.66 -59.58
C THR A 38 27.35 -23.85 -58.81
N LYS A 39 26.29 -23.93 -59.62
CA LYS A 39 25.06 -24.75 -59.47
C LYS A 39 24.04 -24.37 -58.40
N ASP A 40 23.00 -23.71 -58.91
CA ASP A 40 21.58 -24.06 -58.75
C ASP A 40 21.29 -25.27 -57.86
N GLU A 41 20.95 -24.99 -56.60
CA GLU A 41 20.05 -25.83 -55.83
C GLU A 41 19.16 -24.92 -54.99
N ALA A 42 17.85 -25.12 -55.18
CA ALA A 42 16.73 -24.36 -54.66
C ALA A 42 16.90 -23.92 -53.20
N ARG A 43 17.24 -22.65 -53.00
CA ARG A 43 16.95 -21.91 -51.76
C ARG A 43 15.47 -21.58 -51.73
N GLU A 44 14.67 -22.57 -51.35
CA GLU A 44 13.35 -22.32 -50.76
C GLU A 44 13.57 -21.82 -49.33
N SER A 45 14.10 -20.61 -49.22
CA SER A 45 14.17 -19.89 -47.95
C SER A 45 12.73 -19.55 -47.56
N LEU A 46 12.14 -20.41 -46.74
CA LEU A 46 10.96 -20.15 -45.95
C LEU A 46 11.16 -18.84 -45.20
N ILE A 47 10.70 -17.75 -45.81
CA ILE A 47 10.46 -16.47 -45.15
C ILE A 47 9.30 -16.77 -44.20
N GLN A 48 9.61 -17.26 -43.00
CA GLN A 48 8.63 -17.23 -41.92
C GLN A 48 8.38 -15.75 -41.62
N PRO A 49 7.15 -15.26 -41.80
CA PRO A 49 6.83 -13.92 -41.33
C PRO A 49 7.02 -13.95 -39.82
N LYS A 50 8.06 -13.25 -39.33
CA LYS A 50 8.15 -12.84 -37.93
C LYS A 50 6.89 -12.04 -37.66
N SER A 51 5.86 -12.71 -37.14
CA SER A 51 4.62 -12.07 -36.75
C SER A 51 4.99 -11.01 -35.73
N ILE A 52 4.87 -9.75 -36.15
CA ILE A 52 4.91 -8.58 -35.28
C ILE A 52 3.63 -8.66 -34.46
N LEU A 53 3.59 -9.57 -33.50
CA LEU A 53 2.54 -9.63 -32.51
C LEU A 53 2.80 -8.44 -31.59
N TYR A 54 2.20 -7.30 -31.96
CA TYR A 54 2.12 -6.13 -31.11
C TYR A 54 1.46 -6.57 -29.80
N LYS A 55 2.28 -6.83 -28.78
CA LYS A 55 1.80 -7.26 -27.47
C LYS A 55 0.99 -6.10 -26.92
N VAL A 56 -0.33 -6.25 -26.93
CA VAL A 56 -1.28 -5.40 -26.20
C VAL A 56 -0.97 -5.55 -24.71
N LYS A 57 0.03 -4.82 -24.22
CA LYS A 57 0.50 -4.88 -22.82
C LYS A 57 0.03 -3.67 -22.01
N ASP A 58 -0.40 -2.59 -22.67
CA ASP A 58 -0.72 -1.32 -22.00
C ASP A 58 -2.09 -1.30 -21.29
N ASN A 59 -3.07 -2.11 -21.72
CA ASN A 59 -4.40 -2.07 -21.11
C ASN A 59 -4.47 -2.73 -19.71
N ASP A 60 -3.62 -3.72 -19.44
CA ASP A 60 -3.65 -4.47 -18.18
C ASP A 60 -3.06 -3.66 -17.00
N ASP A 61 -2.04 -2.84 -17.27
CA ASP A 61 -1.40 -2.01 -16.25
C ASP A 61 -2.32 -0.86 -15.80
N ILE A 62 -3.01 -0.22 -16.75
CA ILE A 62 -3.95 0.87 -16.47
C ILE A 62 -5.14 0.36 -15.65
N THR A 63 -5.73 -0.78 -16.04
CA THR A 63 -6.86 -1.38 -15.31
C THR A 63 -6.47 -1.77 -13.89
N MET A 64 -5.26 -2.30 -13.66
CA MET A 64 -4.78 -2.61 -12.31
C MET A 64 -4.64 -1.36 -11.43
N ILE A 65 -4.14 -0.24 -11.98
CA ILE A 65 -4.01 1.03 -11.26
C ILE A 65 -5.40 1.57 -10.86
N ILE A 66 -6.37 1.52 -11.78
CA ILE A 66 -7.75 1.96 -11.51
C ILE A 66 -8.37 1.14 -10.37
N ILE A 67 -8.29 -0.19 -10.44
CA ILE A 67 -8.83 -1.08 -9.40
C ILE A 67 -8.21 -0.77 -8.03
N LYS A 68 -6.89 -0.62 -7.95
CA LYS A 68 -6.20 -0.26 -6.69
C LYS A 68 -6.69 1.07 -6.14
N THR A 69 -6.88 2.06 -7.00
CA THR A 69 -7.36 3.39 -6.63
C THR A 69 -8.77 3.32 -6.05
N ILE A 70 -9.68 2.56 -6.69
CA ILE A 70 -11.04 2.34 -6.21
C ILE A 70 -11.03 1.66 -4.84
N VAL A 71 -10.19 0.64 -4.65
CA VAL A 71 -10.05 -0.07 -3.37
C VAL A 71 -9.57 0.88 -2.26
N ILE A 72 -8.56 1.71 -2.53
CA ILE A 72 -8.09 2.71 -1.57
C ILE A 72 -9.19 3.69 -1.20
N LEU A 73 -9.90 4.23 -2.21
CA LEU A 73 -10.96 5.21 -2.01
C LEU A 73 -12.11 4.63 -1.17
N PHE A 74 -12.46 3.37 -1.42
CA PHE A 74 -13.43 2.63 -0.61
C PHE A 74 -12.97 2.51 0.85
N ILE A 75 -11.73 2.09 1.09
CA ILE A 75 -11.17 1.97 2.45
C ILE A 75 -11.19 3.31 3.19
N ILE A 76 -10.75 4.39 2.53
CA ILE A 76 -10.77 5.75 3.10
C ILE A 76 -12.21 6.16 3.43
N SER A 77 -13.15 5.96 2.52
CA SER A 77 -14.55 6.32 2.72
C SER A 77 -15.19 5.64 3.93
N PHE A 78 -14.77 4.41 4.26
CA PHE A 78 -15.28 3.69 5.42
C PHE A 78 -14.56 4.04 6.72
N VAL A 79 -13.24 4.25 6.69
CA VAL A 79 -12.43 4.44 7.91
C VAL A 79 -12.42 5.90 8.38
N LEU A 80 -12.38 6.86 7.46
CA LEU A 80 -12.25 8.28 7.78
C LEU A 80 -13.40 8.82 8.66
N PRO A 81 -14.69 8.44 8.45
CA PRO A 81 -15.78 8.90 9.29
C PRO A 81 -15.59 8.53 10.78
N PHE A 82 -15.12 7.31 11.07
CA PHE A 82 -14.84 6.91 12.45
C PHE A 82 -13.71 7.74 13.08
N ILE A 83 -12.64 8.00 12.33
CA ILE A 83 -11.51 8.82 12.80
C ILE A 83 -11.99 10.24 13.13
N ILE A 84 -12.79 10.84 12.24
CA ILE A 84 -13.30 12.21 12.40
C ILE A 84 -14.23 12.29 13.61
N ILE A 85 -15.17 11.35 13.76
CA ILE A 85 -16.11 11.39 14.89
C ILE A 85 -15.39 11.15 16.21
N ASP A 86 -14.44 10.20 16.28
CA ASP A 86 -13.62 9.97 17.47
C ASP A 86 -12.81 11.22 17.85
N LEU A 87 -12.21 11.92 16.87
CA LEU A 87 -11.50 13.19 17.11
C LEU A 87 -12.48 14.26 17.59
N TYR A 88 -13.63 14.40 16.94
CA TYR A 88 -14.63 15.39 17.29
C TYR A 88 -15.11 15.22 18.73
N ILE A 89 -15.46 13.99 19.13
CA ILE A 89 -15.87 13.69 20.51
C ILE A 89 -14.71 13.92 21.47
N GLY A 90 -13.49 13.51 21.11
CA GLY A 90 -12.30 13.72 21.92
C GLY A 90 -12.00 15.20 22.20
N TYR A 91 -12.17 16.09 21.21
CA TYR A 91 -11.83 17.52 21.33
C TYR A 91 -12.98 18.37 21.87
N THR A 92 -14.21 18.11 21.44
CA THR A 92 -15.35 19.01 21.67
C THR A 92 -16.11 18.67 22.94
N ASP A 93 -16.30 17.38 23.25
CA ASP A 93 -17.13 17.01 24.40
C ASP A 93 -16.28 16.95 25.69
N LYS A 94 -16.64 17.83 26.64
CA LYS A 94 -15.99 17.92 27.95
C LYS A 94 -16.81 17.30 29.09
N THR A 95 -18.02 16.82 28.81
CA THR A 95 -18.99 16.40 29.82
C THR A 95 -18.64 15.05 30.42
N CYS A 96 -18.63 13.99 29.61
CA CYS A 96 -18.39 12.63 30.09
C CYS A 96 -17.03 12.06 29.71
N VAL A 97 -16.45 12.53 28.60
CA VAL A 97 -15.20 11.99 28.02
C VAL A 97 -13.96 12.43 28.80
N ASN A 98 -14.03 13.55 29.52
CA ASN A 98 -12.93 14.11 30.32
C ASN A 98 -12.89 13.63 31.77
N ILE A 99 -13.80 12.72 32.17
CA ILE A 99 -13.78 12.16 33.51
C ILE A 99 -12.55 11.27 33.66
N TYR A 100 -11.75 11.54 34.68
CA TYR A 100 -10.62 10.69 35.05
C TYR A 100 -11.10 9.63 36.03
N PRO A 101 -10.96 8.33 35.70
CA PRO A 101 -11.23 7.28 36.67
C PRO A 101 -10.14 7.27 37.75
N ASP A 102 -10.51 7.08 39.01
CA ASP A 102 -9.61 7.23 40.17
C ASP A 102 -8.36 6.32 40.11
N LYS A 103 -8.42 5.24 39.31
CA LYS A 103 -7.35 4.25 39.16
C LYS A 103 -6.59 4.34 37.84
N LEU A 104 -7.01 5.16 36.86
CA LEU A 104 -6.27 5.33 35.60
C LEU A 104 -5.99 6.81 35.30
N LYS A 105 -4.74 7.09 34.91
CA LYS A 105 -4.30 8.44 34.48
C LYS A 105 -4.75 8.82 33.06
N ILE A 106 -5.56 7.99 32.41
CA ILE A 106 -5.99 8.18 31.01
C ILE A 106 -7.50 8.39 31.01
N SER A 107 -7.93 9.56 30.55
CA SER A 107 -9.34 9.85 30.29
C SER A 107 -9.79 9.29 28.93
N LEU A 108 -11.10 9.09 28.75
CA LEU A 108 -11.63 8.61 27.48
C LEU A 108 -11.35 9.60 26.32
N SER A 109 -11.31 10.91 26.60
CA SER A 109 -10.93 11.93 25.61
C SER A 109 -9.52 11.70 25.08
N ILE A 110 -8.55 11.46 25.97
CA ILE A 110 -7.16 11.17 25.59
C ILE A 110 -7.11 9.88 24.79
N TYR A 111 -7.83 8.84 25.25
CA TYR A 111 -7.93 7.57 24.55
C TYR A 111 -8.42 7.73 23.10
N LEU A 112 -9.54 8.45 22.89
CA LEU A 112 -10.12 8.64 21.56
C LEU A 112 -9.17 9.41 20.63
N LYS A 113 -8.54 10.47 21.13
CA LYS A 113 -7.54 11.24 20.35
C LYS A 113 -6.39 10.35 19.91
N VAL A 114 -5.77 9.63 20.85
CA VAL A 114 -4.64 8.74 20.56
C VAL A 114 -5.07 7.63 19.60
N ASN A 115 -6.25 7.02 19.81
CA ASN A 115 -6.80 6.01 18.92
C ASN A 115 -6.95 6.52 17.48
N SER A 116 -7.52 7.72 17.30
CA SER A 116 -7.67 8.34 15.98
C SER A 116 -6.33 8.62 15.30
N TYR A 117 -5.35 9.13 16.03
CA TYR A 117 -4.01 9.38 15.46
C TYR A 117 -3.29 8.08 15.08
N ILE A 118 -3.40 7.03 15.90
CA ILE A 118 -2.85 5.70 15.56
C ILE A 118 -3.52 5.16 14.29
N LEU A 119 -4.84 5.24 14.19
CA LEU A 119 -5.58 4.80 13.00
C LEU A 119 -5.17 5.60 11.75
N LEU A 120 -5.04 6.92 11.86
CA LEU A 120 -4.58 7.78 10.77
C LEU A 120 -3.16 7.40 10.31
N PHE A 121 -2.26 7.14 11.25
CA PHE A 121 -0.89 6.72 10.98
C PHE A 121 -0.83 5.36 10.26
N ILE A 122 -1.58 4.36 10.75
CA ILE A 122 -1.67 3.05 10.12
C ILE A 122 -2.27 3.16 8.71
N LEU A 123 -3.32 3.96 8.53
CA LEU A 123 -3.95 4.21 7.23
C LEU A 123 -2.94 4.84 6.25
N SER A 124 -2.16 5.82 6.70
CA SER A 124 -1.12 6.46 5.90
C SER A 124 -0.02 5.49 5.44
N ILE A 125 0.45 4.61 6.34
CA ILE A 125 1.41 3.56 6.01
C ILE A 125 0.81 2.58 4.98
N TYR A 126 -0.45 2.19 5.17
CA TYR A 126 -1.15 1.25 4.29
C TYR A 126 -1.33 1.83 2.88
N ILE A 127 -1.75 3.09 2.77
CA ILE A 127 -1.85 3.80 1.49
C ILE A 127 -0.48 3.88 0.82
N SER A 128 0.54 4.33 1.56
CA SER A 128 1.92 4.43 1.07
C SER A 128 2.44 3.10 0.54
N PHE A 129 2.09 2.00 1.21
CA PHE A 129 2.44 0.66 0.77
C PHE A 129 1.76 0.26 -0.54
N ILE A 130 0.45 0.49 -0.68
CA ILE A 130 -0.26 0.16 -1.92
C ILE A 130 0.29 0.97 -3.09
N TYR A 131 0.55 2.27 -2.90
CA TYR A 131 1.13 3.13 -3.94
C TYR A 131 2.55 2.70 -4.34
N LYS A 132 3.42 2.38 -3.38
CA LYS A 132 4.81 1.95 -3.68
C LYS A 132 4.92 0.54 -4.27
N LYS A 133 3.84 -0.25 -4.27
CA LYS A 133 3.80 -1.62 -4.81
C LYS A 133 3.93 -1.71 -6.34
N ILE A 134 4.18 -0.59 -7.04
CA ILE A 134 4.23 -0.49 -8.50
C ILE A 134 5.63 -0.74 -9.10
N GLN A 135 6.74 -0.63 -8.35
CA GLN A 135 8.08 -0.89 -8.94
C GLN A 135 9.07 -1.69 -8.07
N LEU A 136 8.98 -1.65 -6.74
CA LEU A 136 10.06 -2.22 -5.90
C LEU A 136 9.79 -3.63 -5.34
N PHE A 137 8.53 -4.09 -5.36
CA PHE A 137 8.11 -5.28 -4.59
C PHE A 137 8.39 -6.62 -5.25
N ALA A 138 8.73 -6.63 -6.53
CA ALA A 138 9.17 -7.84 -7.21
C ALA A 138 10.57 -8.31 -6.76
N TYR A 139 11.34 -7.46 -6.05
CA TYR A 139 12.78 -7.71 -5.85
C TYR A 139 13.22 -7.99 -4.41
N ASN A 140 12.42 -7.67 -3.38
CA ASN A 140 12.87 -7.77 -1.98
C ASN A 140 11.87 -8.50 -1.05
N GLU A 141 12.02 -9.82 -0.96
CA GLU A 141 11.32 -10.70 -0.01
C GLU A 141 11.41 -10.22 1.46
N ILE A 142 12.54 -9.60 1.83
CA ILE A 142 12.77 -9.05 3.17
C ILE A 142 11.75 -7.96 3.51
N ILE A 143 11.50 -7.03 2.58
CA ILE A 143 10.57 -5.90 2.82
C ILE A 143 9.14 -6.45 2.99
N ARG A 144 8.77 -7.47 2.21
CA ARG A 144 7.47 -8.15 2.33
C ARG A 144 7.29 -8.77 3.72
N THR A 145 8.29 -9.47 4.22
CA THR A 145 8.27 -10.09 5.56
C THR A 145 8.21 -9.04 6.67
N ILE A 146 9.02 -7.99 6.60
CA ILE A 146 9.02 -6.90 7.60
C ILE A 146 7.65 -6.20 7.64
N PHE A 147 7.06 -5.93 6.47
CA PHE A 147 5.74 -5.31 6.40
C PHE A 147 4.62 -6.22 6.93
N GLY A 148 4.68 -7.51 6.61
CA GLY A 148 3.77 -8.51 7.18
C GLY A 148 3.85 -8.55 8.71
N LEU A 149 5.06 -8.53 9.27
CA LEU A 149 5.30 -8.48 10.71
C LEU A 149 4.77 -7.17 11.32
N PHE A 150 4.99 -6.03 10.67
CA PHE A 150 4.47 -4.74 11.11
C PHE A 150 2.92 -4.72 11.16
N ILE A 151 2.25 -5.24 10.13
CA ILE A 151 0.79 -5.40 10.12
C ILE A 151 0.34 -6.30 11.28
N TYR A 152 1.05 -7.40 11.54
CA TYR A 152 0.72 -8.31 12.63
C TYR A 152 0.83 -7.64 14.01
N ILE A 153 1.95 -6.96 14.28
CA ILE A 153 2.18 -6.26 15.55
C ILE A 153 1.16 -5.15 15.76
N SER A 154 0.90 -4.34 14.72
CA SER A 154 -0.08 -3.25 14.82
C SER A 154 -1.49 -3.77 15.14
N ARG A 155 -1.90 -4.95 14.64
CA ARG A 155 -3.18 -5.57 15.01
C ARG A 155 -3.25 -5.93 16.49
N ILE A 156 -2.19 -6.49 17.07
CA ILE A 156 -2.15 -6.83 18.50
C ILE A 156 -2.23 -5.56 19.36
N ILE A 157 -1.48 -4.52 18.99
CA ILE A 157 -1.52 -3.22 19.68
C ILE A 157 -2.92 -2.63 19.60
N MET A 158 -3.55 -2.61 18.41
CA MET A 158 -4.92 -2.12 18.22
C MET A 158 -5.95 -2.93 19.00
N PHE A 159 -5.77 -4.25 19.13
CA PHE A 159 -6.63 -5.08 19.97
C PHE A 159 -6.52 -4.67 21.43
N GLY A 160 -5.31 -4.61 21.98
CA GLY A 160 -5.08 -4.18 23.36
C GLY A 160 -5.60 -2.77 23.64
N TRP A 161 -5.41 -1.86 22.68
CA TRP A 161 -5.93 -0.50 22.75
C TRP A 161 -7.47 -0.49 22.80
N ASN A 162 -8.15 -1.24 21.93
CA ASN A 162 -9.61 -1.31 21.95
C ASN A 162 -10.16 -1.92 23.24
N VAL A 163 -9.50 -2.95 23.78
CA VAL A 163 -9.88 -3.52 25.09
C VAL A 163 -9.71 -2.48 26.21
N LEU A 164 -8.63 -1.70 26.20
CA LEU A 164 -8.43 -0.62 27.17
C LEU A 164 -9.54 0.44 27.08
N GLY A 165 -9.90 0.88 25.86
CA GLY A 165 -11.00 1.83 25.66
C GLY A 165 -12.35 1.30 26.11
N ALA A 166 -12.62 0.02 25.82
CA ALA A 166 -13.81 -0.68 26.29
C ALA A 166 -13.89 -0.71 27.82
N ILE A 167 -12.80 -1.04 28.51
CA ILE A 167 -12.74 -1.02 29.98
C ILE A 167 -12.99 0.39 30.52
N ILE A 168 -12.40 1.44 29.92
CA ILE A 168 -12.63 2.83 30.33
C ILE A 168 -14.11 3.20 30.16
N PHE A 169 -14.70 2.86 29.02
CA PHE A 169 -16.08 3.21 28.71
C PHE A 169 -17.09 2.47 29.61
N TRP A 170 -17.08 1.13 29.61
CA TRP A 170 -18.05 0.35 30.38
C TRP A 170 -17.76 0.36 31.87
N GLY A 171 -16.49 0.33 32.29
CA GLY A 171 -16.12 0.24 33.69
C GLY A 171 -16.20 1.54 34.47
N TYR A 172 -16.24 2.70 33.81
CA TYR A 172 -16.19 3.99 34.52
C TYR A 172 -17.19 5.04 34.03
N ILE A 173 -17.53 5.04 32.74
CA ILE A 173 -18.38 6.09 32.15
C ILE A 173 -19.83 5.63 32.07
N ALA A 174 -20.06 4.38 31.65
CA ALA A 174 -21.40 3.85 31.47
C ALA A 174 -22.21 3.83 32.78
N GLU A 175 -21.58 3.50 33.91
CA GLU A 175 -22.26 3.45 35.20
C GLU A 175 -22.65 4.83 35.75
N LYS A 176 -21.89 5.88 35.40
CA LYS A 176 -22.10 7.23 35.96
C LYS A 176 -23.20 8.03 35.23
N GLY A 177 -23.69 7.56 34.08
CA GLY A 177 -24.88 8.13 33.41
C GLY A 177 -24.75 9.56 32.86
N ASN A 178 -23.55 10.15 32.87
CA ASN A 178 -23.36 11.57 32.54
C ASN A 178 -23.14 11.87 31.05
N CYS A 179 -23.16 10.86 30.17
CA CYS A 179 -23.05 11.10 28.72
C CYS A 179 -24.41 11.44 28.12
N SER A 180 -24.40 12.29 27.09
CA SER A 180 -25.56 12.40 26.20
C SER A 180 -25.86 11.04 25.55
N VAL A 181 -27.15 10.73 25.36
CA VAL A 181 -27.61 9.46 24.78
C VAL A 181 -26.95 9.18 23.42
N VAL A 182 -26.75 10.23 22.61
CA VAL A 182 -26.12 10.13 21.29
C VAL A 182 -24.68 9.65 21.39
N ILE A 183 -23.88 10.27 22.28
CA ILE A 183 -22.46 9.93 22.44
C ILE A 183 -22.31 8.56 23.08
N TYR A 184 -23.13 8.26 24.07
CA TYR A 184 -23.17 6.95 24.70
C TYR A 184 -23.41 5.84 23.66
N ASN A 185 -24.46 5.98 22.85
CA ASN A 185 -24.80 5.00 21.82
C ASN A 185 -23.70 4.88 20.75
N TYR A 186 -23.11 6.00 20.33
CA TYR A 186 -22.00 5.99 19.39
C TYR A 186 -20.79 5.23 19.94
N LEU A 187 -20.35 5.55 21.16
CA LEU A 187 -19.18 4.90 21.78
C LEU A 187 -19.43 3.41 21.98
N TYR A 188 -20.62 3.06 22.50
CA TYR A 188 -21.05 1.69 22.69
C TYR A 188 -20.96 0.88 21.38
N ALA A 189 -21.59 1.37 20.32
CA ALA A 189 -21.58 0.71 19.02
C ALA A 189 -20.16 0.64 18.43
N THR A 190 -19.40 1.73 18.53
CA THR A 190 -18.05 1.83 17.96
C THR A 190 -17.08 0.83 18.60
N PHE A 191 -17.12 0.63 19.91
CA PHE A 191 -16.27 -0.37 20.58
C PHE A 191 -16.59 -1.79 20.12
N ILE A 192 -17.88 -2.13 20.01
CA ILE A 192 -18.31 -3.45 19.54
C ILE A 192 -17.88 -3.67 18.09
N ILE A 193 -18.15 -2.71 17.21
CA ILE A 193 -17.80 -2.80 15.79
C ILE A 193 -16.28 -2.96 15.62
N LYS A 194 -15.47 -2.14 16.31
CA LYS A 194 -14.00 -2.23 16.26
C LYS A 194 -13.50 -3.59 16.75
N LEU A 195 -14.08 -4.11 17.84
CA LEU A 195 -13.72 -5.42 18.38
C LEU A 195 -14.04 -6.54 17.38
N LEU A 196 -15.23 -6.54 16.78
CA LEU A 196 -15.64 -7.52 15.76
C LEU A 196 -14.73 -7.48 14.53
N ILE A 197 -14.41 -6.28 14.03
CA ILE A 197 -13.49 -6.10 12.90
C ILE A 197 -12.13 -6.72 13.23
N ILE A 198 -11.58 -6.46 14.42
CA ILE A 198 -10.29 -7.01 14.82
C ILE A 198 -10.32 -8.53 14.94
N ILE A 199 -11.38 -9.10 15.51
CA ILE A 199 -11.55 -10.57 15.63
C ILE A 199 -11.61 -11.21 14.24
N VAL A 200 -12.38 -10.64 13.31
CA VAL A 200 -12.47 -11.13 11.91
C VAL A 200 -11.11 -11.06 11.23
N LEU A 201 -10.38 -9.95 11.38
CA LEU A 201 -9.04 -9.78 10.80
C LEU A 201 -8.02 -10.79 11.35
N ILE A 202 -8.06 -11.09 12.66
CA ILE A 202 -7.20 -12.09 13.28
C ILE A 202 -7.57 -13.49 12.78
N SER A 203 -8.87 -13.82 12.74
CA SER A 203 -9.37 -15.13 12.33
C SER A 203 -8.98 -15.47 10.88
N ASN A 204 -9.12 -14.52 9.96
CA ASN A 204 -8.74 -14.70 8.55
C ASN A 204 -7.23 -14.94 8.37
N THR A 205 -6.39 -14.47 9.29
CA THR A 205 -4.94 -14.65 9.20
C THR A 205 -4.52 -16.09 9.51
N LYS A 206 -5.26 -16.77 10.38
CA LYS A 206 -4.98 -18.16 10.77
C LYS A 206 -5.20 -19.15 9.61
N ASN A 207 -6.15 -18.87 8.73
CA ASN A 207 -6.46 -19.75 7.60
C ASN A 207 -5.33 -19.74 6.57
N ASN A 208 -4.78 -18.56 6.25
CA ASN A 208 -3.69 -18.41 5.28
C ASN A 208 -2.37 -19.08 5.72
N MET A 209 -2.19 -19.39 7.02
CA MET A 209 -1.01 -20.11 7.52
C MET A 209 -1.15 -21.63 7.47
N LYS A 210 -2.36 -22.17 7.26
CA LYS A 210 -2.57 -23.62 7.15
C LYS A 210 -2.39 -24.16 5.73
N ASP A 211 -2.44 -23.27 4.74
CA ASP A 211 -2.40 -23.61 3.32
C ASP A 211 -0.98 -23.48 2.71
N ASN A 212 0.02 -23.11 3.51
CA ASN A 212 1.45 -23.06 3.16
C ASN A 212 2.25 -24.04 4.02
#